data_AF-X1PHN5-F1
#
_entry.id   AF-X1PHN5-F1
#
_cell.length_a   1.000
_cell.length_b   1.000
_cell.length_c   1.000
_cell.angle_alpha   90.00
_cell.angle_beta   90.00
_cell.angle_gamma   90.00
#
_symmetry.space_group_name_H-M   'P 1'
#
loop_
_entity.id
_entity.type
_entity.pdbx_description
1 polymer ?
#
loop_
_entity_poly.entity_id
_entity_poly.type
_entity_poly.pdbx_seq_one_letter_code
_entity_poly.pdbx_strand_id
1 'polypeptide(L)'
;LGVKESLMLEYPDGGFIPGPELRKKLVYYVRKLKADRIVTFDPWATYEVHPDHLIVGRMASEAGAFAVFPLLYPEQIKEGVKPYACSEIWYMGLLGHLPNYFVDISSTSKRKLMLS
;
A
#
# COMPACT_ATOMS: atom_id res chain seq x y z
N LEU A 1 -7.51 16.03 -5.66
CA LEU A 1 -6.98 15.79 -4.29
C LEU A 1 -5.57 16.38 -4.05
N GLY A 2 -4.92 17.05 -5.02
CA GLY A 2 -3.54 17.52 -4.84
C GLY A 2 -2.47 16.43 -5.03
N VAL A 3 -2.87 15.27 -5.57
CA VAL A 3 -1.98 14.19 -5.99
C VAL A 3 -1.09 14.70 -7.12
N LYS A 4 0.23 14.52 -6.98
CA LYS A 4 1.22 14.95 -7.98
C LYS A 4 1.60 13.84 -8.96
N GLU A 5 1.48 12.59 -8.53
CA GLU A 5 1.91 11.42 -9.30
C GLU A 5 0.98 10.23 -9.03
N SER A 6 0.74 9.44 -10.07
CA SER A 6 -0.01 8.18 -10.01
C SER A 6 0.77 7.13 -10.79
N LEU A 7 0.96 5.95 -10.19
CA LEU A 7 1.67 4.83 -10.80
C LEU A 7 0.68 3.69 -11.03
N MET A 8 0.47 3.32 -12.29
CA MET A 8 -0.32 2.15 -12.65
C MET A 8 0.60 0.93 -12.77
N LEU A 9 0.22 -0.17 -12.11
CA LEU A 9 1.01 -1.42 -12.11
C LEU A 9 0.54 -2.43 -13.17
N GLU A 10 -0.50 -2.08 -13.94
CA GLU A 10 -1.05 -2.84 -15.08
C GLU A 10 -1.50 -4.27 -14.73
N TYR A 11 -2.03 -4.48 -13.52
CA TYR A 11 -2.71 -5.73 -13.16
C TYR A 11 -4.20 -5.66 -13.55
N PRO A 12 -4.78 -6.73 -14.12
CA PRO A 12 -6.20 -6.77 -14.46
C PRO A 12 -7.08 -6.77 -13.21
N ASP A 13 -8.15 -6.00 -13.24
CA ASP A 13 -9.18 -5.96 -12.17
C ASP A 13 -9.88 -7.32 -12.03
N GLY A 14 -9.94 -7.84 -10.80
CA GLY A 14 -10.47 -9.17 -10.49
C GLY A 14 -9.69 -10.32 -11.12
N GLY A 15 -8.52 -10.04 -11.70
CA GLY A 15 -7.68 -11.01 -12.37
C GLY A 15 -6.57 -11.56 -11.45
N PHE A 16 -5.64 -12.29 -12.05
CA PHE A 16 -4.54 -12.87 -11.30
C PHE A 16 -3.47 -11.83 -10.96
N ILE A 17 -3.19 -11.68 -9.65
CA ILE A 17 -2.12 -10.83 -9.13
C ILE A 17 -1.04 -11.71 -8.49
N PRO A 18 0.15 -11.83 -9.09
CA PRO A 18 1.25 -12.59 -8.51
C PRO A 18 1.80 -11.86 -7.27
N GLY A 19 1.36 -12.28 -6.07
CA GLY A 19 1.71 -11.63 -4.80
C GLY A 19 3.22 -11.35 -4.63
N PRO A 20 4.12 -12.33 -4.78
CA PRO A 20 5.56 -12.09 -4.63
C PRO A 20 6.14 -11.05 -5.59
N GLU A 21 5.61 -10.96 -6.82
CA GLU A 21 6.01 -9.95 -7.80
C GLU A 21 5.47 -8.57 -7.42
N LEU A 22 4.20 -8.50 -7.02
CA LEU A 22 3.60 -7.26 -6.51
C LEU A 22 4.40 -6.74 -5.30
N ARG A 23 4.71 -7.60 -4.32
CA ARG A 23 5.53 -7.25 -3.15
C ARG A 23 6.90 -6.71 -3.55
N LYS A 24 7.57 -7.36 -4.50
CA LYS A 24 8.87 -6.88 -5.02
C LYS A 24 8.76 -5.47 -5.60
N LYS A 25 7.74 -5.22 -6.44
CA LYS A 25 7.47 -3.88 -7.01
C LYS A 25 7.15 -2.85 -5.92
N LEU A 26 6.33 -3.20 -4.94
CA LEU A 26 5.95 -2.29 -3.85
C LEU A 26 7.15 -1.96 -2.94
N VAL A 27 8.01 -2.94 -2.61
CA VAL A 27 9.25 -2.67 -1.87
C VAL A 27 10.16 -1.69 -2.61
N TYR A 28 10.28 -1.84 -3.94
CA TYR A 28 11.03 -0.89 -4.75
C TYR A 28 10.48 0.54 -4.60
N TYR A 29 9.16 0.71 -4.71
CA TYR A 29 8.53 2.03 -4.61
C TYR A 29 8.59 2.63 -3.21
N VAL A 30 8.40 1.83 -2.15
CA VAL A 30 8.58 2.32 -0.76
C VAL A 30 9.98 2.87 -0.57
N ARG A 31 11.01 2.17 -1.07
CA ARG A 31 12.39 2.62 -1.01
C ARG A 31 12.67 3.85 -1.88
N LYS A 32 12.23 3.83 -3.14
CA LYS A 32 12.47 4.91 -4.12
C LYS A 32 11.80 6.22 -3.70
N LEU A 33 10.55 6.13 -3.26
CA LEU A 33 9.75 7.29 -2.85
C LEU A 33 10.01 7.71 -1.41
N LYS A 34 10.75 6.88 -0.64
CA LYS A 34 10.92 7.06 0.81
C LYS A 34 9.56 7.22 1.49
N ALA A 35 8.67 6.26 1.22
CA ALA A 35 7.29 6.33 1.69
C ALA A 35 7.24 6.11 3.22
N ASP A 36 6.98 7.18 3.96
CA ASP A 36 6.83 7.13 5.43
C ASP A 36 5.55 6.46 5.88
N ARG A 37 4.52 6.52 5.04
CA ARG A 37 3.19 6.00 5.33
C ARG A 37 2.62 5.26 4.14
N ILE A 38 2.08 4.08 4.40
CA ILE A 38 1.30 3.30 3.44
C ILE A 38 -0.15 3.30 3.90
N VAL A 39 -1.08 3.65 3.02
CA VAL A 39 -2.53 3.51 3.27
C VAL A 39 -3.06 2.42 2.34
N THR A 40 -3.63 1.35 2.90
CA THR A 40 -4.07 0.17 2.13
C THR A 40 -5.30 -0.50 2.77
N PHE A 41 -5.84 -1.55 2.14
CA PHE A 41 -6.93 -2.35 2.70
C PHE A 41 -6.43 -3.27 3.81
N ASP A 42 -7.27 -3.57 4.81
CA ASP A 42 -6.98 -4.57 5.84
C ASP A 42 -7.06 -5.99 5.24
N PRO A 43 -5.93 -6.71 5.08
CA PRO A 43 -5.93 -8.06 4.51
C PRO A 43 -6.45 -9.14 5.47
N TRP A 44 -6.77 -8.79 6.71
CA TRP A 44 -7.33 -9.67 7.73
C TRP A 44 -8.81 -9.37 8.03
N ALA A 45 -9.41 -8.43 7.31
CA ALA A 45 -10.82 -8.12 7.43
C ALA A 45 -11.68 -9.37 7.19
N THR A 46 -12.56 -9.67 8.15
CA THR A 46 -13.52 -10.76 8.00
C THR A 46 -14.53 -10.42 6.94
N TYR A 47 -14.93 -11.41 6.13
CA TYR A 47 -15.89 -11.26 5.04
C TYR A 47 -15.46 -10.33 3.88
N GLU A 48 -14.20 -9.92 3.80
CA GLU A 48 -13.68 -9.36 2.56
C GLU A 48 -13.64 -10.46 1.50
N VAL A 49 -14.44 -10.27 0.45
CA VAL A 49 -14.63 -11.26 -0.62
C VAL A 49 -13.80 -10.92 -1.85
N HIS A 50 -13.31 -9.67 -1.97
CA HIS A 50 -12.57 -9.24 -3.12
C HIS A 50 -11.11 -9.67 -3.00
N PRO A 51 -10.62 -10.60 -3.85
CA PRO A 51 -9.25 -11.11 -3.76
C PRO A 51 -8.21 -9.98 -3.91
N ASP A 52 -8.48 -8.99 -4.75
CA ASP A 52 -7.57 -7.86 -4.96
C ASP A 52 -7.34 -7.06 -3.67
N HIS A 53 -8.37 -6.81 -2.85
CA HIS A 53 -8.21 -6.13 -1.56
C HIS A 53 -7.30 -6.93 -0.63
N LEU A 54 -7.48 -8.25 -0.57
CA LEU A 54 -6.68 -9.15 0.26
C LEU A 54 -5.22 -9.19 -0.20
N ILE A 55 -4.99 -9.35 -1.50
CA ILE A 55 -3.64 -9.47 -2.07
C ILE A 55 -2.91 -8.13 -1.97
N VAL A 56 -3.53 -7.02 -2.38
CA VAL A 56 -2.93 -5.68 -2.32
C VAL A 56 -2.68 -5.27 -0.87
N GLY A 57 -3.66 -5.47 0.02
CA GLY A 57 -3.52 -5.20 1.45
C GLY A 57 -2.32 -5.91 2.06
N ARG A 58 -2.19 -7.22 1.78
CA ARG A 58 -1.09 -8.04 2.31
C ARG A 58 0.26 -7.64 1.73
N MET A 59 0.36 -7.50 0.41
CA MET A 59 1.64 -7.19 -0.24
C MET A 59 2.12 -5.78 0.06
N ALA A 60 1.21 -4.80 0.22
CA ALA A 60 1.55 -3.45 0.66
C ALA A 60 2.02 -3.42 2.11
N SER A 61 1.36 -4.18 3.00
CA SER A 61 1.78 -4.31 4.41
C SER A 61 3.18 -4.91 4.52
N GLU A 62 3.41 -6.02 3.83
CA GLU A 62 4.73 -6.66 3.77
C GLU A 62 5.79 -5.73 3.16
N ALA A 63 5.44 -4.97 2.12
CA ALA A 63 6.38 -4.02 1.51
C ALA A 63 6.82 -2.93 2.49
N GLY A 64 5.90 -2.38 3.29
CA GLY A 64 6.22 -1.42 4.35
C GLY A 64 7.19 -2.00 5.38
N ALA A 65 6.93 -3.23 5.84
CA ALA A 65 7.79 -3.92 6.79
C ALA A 65 9.16 -4.30 6.20
N PHE A 66 9.21 -4.66 4.91
CA PHE A 66 10.39 -5.27 4.31
C PHE A 66 11.34 -4.30 3.61
N ALA A 67 10.91 -3.08 3.31
CA ALA A 67 11.71 -2.09 2.59
C ALA A 67 13.04 -1.76 3.28
N VAL A 68 13.14 -1.97 4.61
CA VAL A 68 14.34 -1.72 5.42
C VAL A 68 15.42 -2.81 5.26
N PHE A 69 15.06 -4.01 4.79
CA PHE A 69 15.99 -5.14 4.76
C PHE A 69 16.79 -5.20 3.45
N PRO A 70 18.10 -4.91 3.42
CA PRO A 70 18.90 -4.87 2.19
C PRO A 70 19.08 -6.24 1.52
N LEU A 71 18.95 -7.33 2.28
CA LEU A 71 19.04 -8.70 1.76
C LEU A 71 17.78 -9.12 0.99
N LEU A 72 16.66 -8.41 1.18
CA LEU A 72 15.45 -8.64 0.40
C LEU A 72 15.50 -7.79 -0.88
N TYR A 73 15.44 -8.46 -2.02
CA TYR A 73 15.57 -7.86 -3.36
C TYR A 73 16.91 -7.10 -3.53
N PRO A 74 18.07 -7.77 -3.35
CA PRO A 74 19.39 -7.14 -3.41
C PRO A 74 19.70 -6.50 -4.77
N GLU A 75 19.04 -6.93 -5.84
CA GLU A 75 19.09 -6.30 -7.16
C GLU A 75 18.69 -4.83 -7.13
N GLN A 76 17.68 -4.46 -6.33
CA GLN A 76 17.23 -3.06 -6.20
C GLN A 76 18.31 -2.20 -5.54
N ILE A 77 19.07 -2.78 -4.60
CA ILE A 77 20.18 -2.10 -3.94
C ILE A 77 21.34 -1.88 -4.92
N LYS A 78 21.63 -2.88 -5.76
CA LYS A 78 22.64 -2.77 -6.82
C LYS A 78 22.29 -1.70 -7.85
N GLU A 79 20.99 -1.49 -8.11
CA GLU A 79 20.47 -0.43 -8.98
C GLU A 79 20.47 0.97 -8.31
N GLY A 80 20.98 1.08 -7.07
CA GLY A 80 21.17 2.36 -6.37
C GLY A 80 20.01 2.77 -5.45
N VAL A 81 18.97 1.94 -5.32
CA VAL A 81 17.86 2.21 -4.39
C VAL A 81 18.28 1.81 -2.98
N LYS A 82 18.23 2.75 -2.04
CA LYS A 82 18.66 2.50 -0.65
C LYS A 82 17.55 1.82 0.17
N PRO A 83 17.87 0.99 1.17
CA PRO A 83 16.88 0.50 2.13
C PRO A 83 16.17 1.66 2.81
N TYR A 84 14.89 1.47 3.14
CA TYR A 84 14.05 2.51 3.75
C TYR A 84 13.13 1.92 4.80
N ALA A 85 13.08 2.52 5.98
CA ALA A 85 12.14 2.13 7.03
C ALA A 85 10.86 2.95 6.89
N CYS A 86 9.79 2.30 6.41
CA CYS A 86 8.45 2.88 6.46
C CYS A 86 8.05 3.06 7.94
N SER A 87 7.49 4.21 8.29
CA SER A 87 7.14 4.52 9.68
C SER A 87 5.77 3.96 10.06
N GLU A 88 4.82 4.00 9.13
CA GLU A 88 3.42 3.71 9.43
C GLU A 88 2.72 2.94 8.31
N ILE A 89 1.86 2.00 8.69
CA ILE A 89 0.92 1.33 7.80
C ILE A 89 -0.48 1.57 8.35
N TRP A 90 -1.35 2.18 7.55
CA TRP A 90 -2.71 2.53 7.91
C TRP A 90 -3.68 1.69 7.08
N TYR A 91 -4.60 1.02 7.76
CA TYR A 91 -5.65 0.23 7.12
C TYR A 91 -6.92 1.07 6.97
N MET A 92 -7.53 1.00 5.79
CA MET A 92 -8.78 1.68 5.46
C MET A 92 -9.82 0.72 4.86
N GLY A 93 -11.08 1.15 4.83
CA GLY A 93 -12.19 0.36 4.30
C GLY A 93 -12.80 -0.55 5.37
N LEU A 94 -13.13 -1.79 4.99
CA LEU A 94 -13.58 -2.81 5.92
C LEU A 94 -12.40 -3.21 6.80
N LEU A 95 -12.55 -3.09 8.12
CA LEU A 95 -11.53 -3.49 9.09
C LEU A 95 -12.00 -4.72 9.86
N GLY A 96 -11.09 -5.65 10.14
CA GLY A 96 -11.33 -6.80 11.01
C GLY A 96 -11.37 -6.45 12.50
N HIS A 97 -11.16 -5.18 12.84
CA HIS A 97 -11.11 -4.66 14.20
C HIS A 97 -11.67 -3.24 14.27
N LEU A 98 -11.88 -2.72 15.48
CA LEU A 98 -12.28 -1.31 15.66
C LEU A 98 -11.16 -0.37 15.20
N PRO A 99 -11.47 0.70 14.44
CA PRO A 99 -10.47 1.70 14.08
C PRO A 99 -9.83 2.32 15.34
N ASN A 100 -8.52 2.50 15.31
CA ASN A 100 -7.73 3.08 16.40
C ASN A 100 -7.19 4.48 16.08
N TYR A 101 -7.45 4.99 14.86
CA TYR A 101 -7.05 6.31 14.41
C TYR A 101 -8.11 6.90 13.49
N PHE A 102 -8.43 8.17 13.68
CA PHE A 102 -9.47 8.87 12.93
C PHE A 102 -8.90 10.15 12.33
N VAL A 103 -9.17 10.38 11.04
CA VAL A 103 -8.82 11.62 10.34
C VAL A 103 -10.10 12.42 10.17
N ASP A 104 -10.16 13.63 10.74
CA ASP A 104 -11.27 14.54 10.49
C ASP A 104 -11.25 15.03 9.05
N ILE A 105 -12.31 14.74 8.32
CA ILE A 105 -12.51 15.15 6.91
C ILE A 105 -13.60 16.20 6.76
N SER A 106 -14.12 16.77 7.85
CA SER A 106 -15.21 17.76 7.84
C SER A 106 -14.98 18.88 6.82
N SER A 107 -13.77 19.44 6.80
CA SER A 107 -13.35 20.52 5.89
C SER A 107 -13.17 20.09 4.43
N THR A 108 -13.04 18.79 4.15
CA THR A 108 -12.77 18.24 2.81
C THR A 108 -13.89 17.35 2.28
N SER A 109 -14.94 17.11 3.07
CA SER A 109 -16.10 16.25 2.78
C SER A 109 -16.74 16.56 1.42
N LYS A 110 -17.04 17.83 1.14
CA LYS A 110 -17.62 18.27 -0.14
C LYS A 110 -16.74 17.88 -1.34
N ARG A 111 -15.42 18.03 -1.21
CA ARG A 111 -14.48 17.70 -2.30
C ARG A 111 -14.45 16.19 -2.59
N LYS A 112 -14.61 15.36 -1.56
CA LYS A 112 -14.69 13.90 -1.72
C LYS A 112 -15.93 13.47 -2.49
N LEU A 113 -17.09 14.05 -2.16
CA LEU A 113 -18.37 13.70 -2.78
C LEU A 113 -18.49 14.16 -4.24
N MET A 114 -17.83 15.24 -4.64
CA MET A 114 -17.84 15.70 -6.03
C MET A 114 -16.97 14.85 -6.99
N LEU A 115 -16.25 13.84 -6.48
CA LEU A 115 -15.34 13.01 -7.25
C LEU A 115 -15.86 11.57 -7.49
N SER A 116 -17.03 11.22 -6.93
CA SER A 116 -17.74 9.96 -7.17
C SER A 116 -18.72 10.10 -8.32
#